data_AF-X1MXX3-F1
#
_entry.id   AF-X1MXX3-F1
#
_cell.length_a   1.000
_cell.length_b   1.000
_cell.length_c   1.000
_cell.angle_alpha   90.00
_cell.angle_beta   90.00
_cell.angle_gamma   90.00
#
_symmetry.space_group_name_H-M   'P 1'
#
loop_
_entity.id
_entity.type
_entity.pdbx_description
1 polymer ?
#
loop_
_entity_poly.entity_id
_entity_poly.type
_entity_poly.pdbx_seq_one_letter_code
_entity_poly.pdbx_strand_id
1 'polypeptide(L)'
;EDLHAQEEIADEEIKTVETLYVNREIDKSQGHARLGALNLTGTQIDKLFERWDIVRKRKIIRPGVGDLESFFKDGIIDTPRFEGELANRGYLPEYIIWYRNSLLIEVEREAQDEQDRAAKEAERIAAQVEKTAYQTAKANIDYEIAQLNTQYAHLRNVRGQMIGADDRVKMGTLIEEARVRITQIQRDIAGKTTQLIIAKADPAMVEIGLPDDIILEIARENESIAEERVDIATIQAILTIELSAEEMQEVRANSGL
;
A
#
# COMPACT_ATOMS: atom_id res chain seq x y z
N GLU A 1 34.29 53.43 6.94
CA GLU A 1 34.71 52.05 6.63
C GLU A 1 34.15 51.06 7.65
N ASP A 2 34.38 51.23 8.95
CA ASP A 2 33.94 50.25 9.97
C ASP A 2 32.43 49.92 10.02
N LEU A 3 31.54 50.90 9.79
CA LEU A 3 30.09 50.67 9.81
C LEU A 3 29.62 49.75 8.68
N HIS A 4 30.18 49.89 7.48
CA HIS A 4 29.83 49.03 6.35
C HIS A 4 30.31 47.59 6.54
N ALA A 5 31.50 47.41 7.14
CA ALA A 5 32.00 46.07 7.47
C ALA A 5 31.12 45.35 8.51
N GLN A 6 30.56 46.09 9.48
CA GLN A 6 29.65 45.52 10.47
C GLN A 6 28.29 45.14 9.89
N GLU A 7 27.75 45.94 8.97
CA GLU A 7 26.52 45.62 8.23
C GLU A 7 26.69 44.37 7.37
N GLU A 8 27.83 44.24 6.67
CA GLU A 8 28.12 43.10 5.81
C GLU A 8 28.19 41.78 6.61
N ILE A 9 28.86 41.79 7.77
CA ILE A 9 28.93 40.62 8.67
C ILE A 9 27.54 40.25 9.20
N ALA A 10 26.72 41.24 9.56
CA ALA A 10 25.36 40.99 10.05
C ALA A 10 24.47 40.38 8.95
N ASP A 11 24.56 40.87 7.72
CA ASP A 11 23.84 40.34 6.57
C ASP A 11 24.27 38.90 6.23
N GLU A 12 25.57 38.60 6.32
CA GLU A 12 26.10 37.25 6.14
C GLU A 12 25.61 36.27 7.21
N GLU A 13 25.59 36.67 8.49
CA GLU A 13 25.07 35.83 9.56
C GLU A 13 23.56 35.62 9.44
N ILE A 14 22.78 36.66 9.08
CA ILE A 14 21.34 36.52 8.80
C ILE A 14 21.10 35.50 7.69
N LYS A 15 21.87 35.55 6.60
CA LYS A 15 21.78 34.62 5.47
C LYS A 15 22.20 33.20 5.85
N THR A 16 23.18 33.07 6.74
CA THR A 16 23.61 31.78 7.29
C THR A 16 22.51 31.15 8.13
N VAL A 17 21.91 31.92 9.05
CA VAL A 17 20.77 31.47 9.87
C VAL A 17 19.57 31.12 8.99
N GLU A 18 19.26 31.93 7.97
CA GLU A 18 18.23 31.62 6.97
C GLU A 18 18.46 30.24 6.35
N THR A 19 19.67 30.00 5.85
CA THR A 19 20.02 28.76 5.16
C THR A 19 19.85 27.55 6.08
N LEU A 20 20.40 27.62 7.28
CA LEU A 20 20.31 26.55 8.28
C LEU A 20 18.84 26.29 8.68
N TYR A 21 18.06 27.34 8.91
CA TYR A 21 16.67 27.23 9.31
C TYR A 21 15.79 26.63 8.20
N VAL A 22 15.93 27.15 6.98
CA VAL A 22 15.19 26.69 5.79
C VAL A 22 15.55 25.23 5.46
N ASN A 23 16.79 24.80 5.70
CA ASN A 23 17.24 23.42 5.54
C ASN A 23 16.90 22.49 6.72
N ARG A 24 16.27 23.02 7.78
CA ARG A 24 15.91 22.28 9.02
C ARG A 24 17.13 21.83 9.85
N GLU A 25 18.28 22.46 9.68
CA GLU A 25 19.49 22.19 10.45
C GLU A 25 19.45 22.86 11.83
N ILE A 26 18.63 23.91 11.98
CA ILE A 26 18.31 24.55 13.25
C ILE A 26 16.80 24.76 13.41
N ASP A 27 16.34 24.85 14.66
CA ASP A 27 14.97 25.22 15.00
C ASP A 27 14.80 26.75 15.17
N LYS A 28 13.55 27.18 15.38
CA LYS A 28 13.20 28.61 15.54
C LYS A 28 13.87 29.22 16.79
N SER A 29 14.00 28.45 17.88
CA SER A 29 14.63 28.93 19.12
C SER A 29 16.13 29.16 18.94
N GLN A 30 16.82 28.22 18.31
CA GLN A 30 18.25 28.34 17.96
C GLN A 30 18.51 29.51 17.03
N GLY A 31 17.66 29.73 16.03
CA GLY A 31 17.80 30.90 15.15
C GLY A 31 17.49 32.23 15.86
N HIS A 32 16.51 32.28 16.78
CA HIS A 32 16.30 33.46 17.64
C HIS A 32 17.54 33.79 18.48
N ALA A 33 18.19 32.77 19.07
CA ALA A 33 19.39 32.98 19.88
C ALA A 33 20.56 33.57 19.06
N ARG A 34 20.77 33.07 17.84
CA ARG A 34 21.82 33.57 16.93
C ARG A 34 21.52 34.99 16.44
N LEU A 35 20.30 35.25 15.99
CA LEU A 35 19.89 36.57 15.49
C LEU A 35 19.82 37.62 16.60
N GLY A 36 19.54 37.20 17.84
CA GLY A 36 19.57 38.08 19.01
C GLY A 36 20.96 38.66 19.29
N ALA A 37 22.04 37.93 18.94
CA ALA A 37 23.42 38.41 19.08
C ALA A 37 23.76 39.56 18.10
N LEU A 38 22.94 39.76 17.06
CA LEU A 38 23.08 40.84 16.07
C LEU A 38 22.33 42.13 16.47
N ASN A 39 21.88 42.24 17.73
CA ASN A 39 21.07 43.36 18.24
C ASN A 39 19.74 43.57 17.47
N LEU A 40 19.23 42.53 16.81
CA LEU A 40 17.90 42.57 16.21
C LEU A 40 16.82 42.49 17.29
N THR A 41 15.75 43.28 17.13
CA THR A 41 14.59 43.20 18.03
C THR A 41 13.81 41.89 17.77
N GLY A 42 13.10 41.40 18.79
CA GLY A 42 12.25 40.21 18.64
C GLY A 42 11.28 40.29 17.46
N THR A 43 10.65 41.45 17.25
CA THR A 43 9.74 41.69 16.12
C THR A 43 10.43 41.60 14.75
N GLN A 44 11.68 42.05 14.62
CA GLN A 44 12.44 41.91 13.36
C GLN A 44 12.77 40.44 13.09
N ILE A 45 13.17 39.70 14.14
CA ILE A 45 13.48 38.27 14.04
C ILE A 45 12.23 37.48 13.64
N ASP A 46 11.06 37.77 14.23
CA ASP A 46 9.81 37.11 13.87
C ASP A 46 9.42 37.34 12.40
N LYS A 47 9.59 38.56 11.88
CA LYS A 47 9.35 38.85 10.45
C LYS A 47 10.28 38.08 9.52
N LEU A 48 11.55 37.87 9.91
CA LEU A 48 12.47 37.02 9.16
C LEU A 48 11.97 35.57 9.14
N PHE A 49 11.57 35.03 10.29
CA PHE A 49 11.02 33.67 10.35
C PHE A 49 9.71 33.51 9.58
N GLU A 50 8.81 34.49 9.58
CA GLU A 50 7.60 34.45 8.75
C GLU A 50 7.94 34.31 7.25
N ARG A 51 8.94 35.07 6.78
CA ARG A 51 9.42 34.99 5.40
C ARG A 51 10.08 33.64 5.12
N TRP A 52 10.95 33.19 6.02
CA TRP A 52 11.68 31.92 5.85
C TRP A 52 10.76 30.71 5.97
N ASP A 53 9.68 30.77 6.75
CA ASP A 53 8.66 29.73 6.82
C ASP A 53 7.99 29.51 5.48
N ILE A 54 7.76 30.58 4.71
CA ILE A 54 7.24 30.47 3.34
C ILE A 54 8.25 29.71 2.46
N VAL A 55 9.53 30.05 2.53
CA VAL A 55 10.60 29.38 1.76
C VAL A 55 10.75 27.92 2.19
N ARG A 56 10.76 27.66 3.49
CA ARG A 56 10.86 26.32 4.08
C ARG A 56 9.68 25.44 3.69
N LYS A 57 8.46 25.98 3.69
CA LYS A 57 7.26 25.28 3.21
C LYS A 57 7.34 24.97 1.71
N ARG A 58 7.93 25.85 0.90
CA ARG A 58 8.17 25.61 -0.54
C ARG A 58 9.23 24.55 -0.81
N LYS A 59 10.23 24.39 0.07
CA LYS A 59 11.25 23.33 -0.03
C LYS A 59 10.74 21.93 0.34
N ILE A 60 9.54 21.81 0.91
CA ILE A 60 8.93 20.49 1.13
C ILE A 60 8.59 19.92 -0.25
N ILE A 61 9.46 19.05 -0.77
CA ILE A 61 9.20 18.29 -1.99
C ILE A 61 7.99 17.41 -1.69
N ARG A 62 6.88 17.70 -2.37
CA ARG A 62 5.70 16.84 -2.35
C ARG A 62 5.85 15.83 -3.49
N PRO A 63 5.49 14.55 -3.29
CA PRO A 63 5.43 13.58 -4.38
C PRO A 63 4.61 14.15 -5.55
N GLY A 64 4.96 13.87 -6.80
CA GLY A 64 4.15 14.22 -7.95
C GLY A 64 2.78 13.53 -7.93
N VAL A 65 1.91 13.82 -8.91
CA VAL A 65 0.64 13.09 -9.04
C VAL A 65 0.92 11.64 -9.41
N GLY A 66 1.82 11.39 -10.37
CA GLY A 66 2.25 10.03 -10.71
C GLY A 66 2.83 9.26 -9.52
N ASP A 67 3.62 9.91 -8.65
CA ASP A 67 4.12 9.26 -7.43
C ASP A 67 2.98 8.88 -6.48
N LEU A 68 1.97 9.75 -6.32
CA LEU A 68 0.80 9.41 -5.51
C LEU A 68 -0.01 8.26 -6.12
N GLU A 69 -0.15 8.22 -7.44
CA GLU A 69 -0.83 7.13 -8.14
C GLU A 69 -0.10 5.81 -7.90
N SER A 70 1.23 5.77 -8.05
CA SER A 70 2.04 4.60 -7.73
C SER A 70 1.89 4.19 -6.26
N PHE A 71 2.04 5.13 -5.32
CA PHE A 71 1.86 4.84 -3.89
C PHE A 71 0.47 4.34 -3.56
N PHE A 72 -0.56 4.84 -4.26
CA PHE A 72 -1.92 4.37 -4.09
C PHE A 72 -2.05 2.95 -4.66
N LYS A 73 -1.62 2.67 -5.89
CA LYS A 73 -1.65 1.31 -6.47
C LYS A 73 -0.95 0.29 -5.58
N ASP A 74 0.25 0.62 -5.11
CA ASP A 74 1.09 -0.21 -4.25
C ASP A 74 0.54 -0.38 -2.82
N GLY A 75 -0.55 0.31 -2.47
CA GLY A 75 -1.16 0.26 -1.14
C GLY A 75 -0.33 0.95 -0.05
N ILE A 76 0.64 1.78 -0.43
CA ILE A 76 1.45 2.61 0.49
C ILE A 76 0.59 3.70 1.12
N ILE A 77 -0.37 4.25 0.36
CA ILE A 77 -1.37 5.20 0.85
C ILE A 77 -2.79 4.68 0.60
N ASP A 78 -3.69 4.99 1.52
CA ASP A 78 -5.09 4.63 1.44
C ASP A 78 -5.91 5.69 0.68
N THR A 79 -7.21 5.41 0.48
CA THR A 79 -8.12 6.31 -0.23
C THR A 79 -8.23 7.70 0.41
N PRO A 80 -8.50 7.86 1.72
CA PRO A 80 -8.54 9.17 2.34
C PRO A 80 -7.25 9.97 2.16
N ARG A 81 -6.08 9.32 2.26
CA ARG A 81 -4.79 9.99 2.06
C ARG A 81 -4.60 10.43 0.62
N PHE A 82 -4.90 9.57 -0.36
CA PHE A 82 -4.80 9.88 -1.78
C PHE A 82 -5.71 11.06 -2.16
N GLU A 83 -6.98 11.01 -1.76
CA GLU A 83 -7.95 12.08 -2.01
C GLU A 83 -7.52 13.40 -1.36
N GLY A 84 -7.07 13.36 -0.10
CA GLY A 84 -6.59 14.54 0.62
C GLY A 84 -5.36 15.18 -0.03
N GLU A 85 -4.43 14.37 -0.54
CA GLU A 85 -3.25 14.88 -1.25
C GLU A 85 -3.59 15.53 -2.60
N LEU A 86 -4.57 15.00 -3.34
CA LEU A 86 -5.08 15.63 -4.57
C LEU A 86 -5.87 16.92 -4.25
N ALA A 87 -6.72 16.91 -3.23
CA ALA A 87 -7.44 18.10 -2.80
C ALA A 87 -6.49 19.23 -2.39
N ASN A 88 -5.41 18.91 -1.66
CA ASN A 88 -4.36 19.85 -1.27
C ASN A 88 -3.58 20.45 -2.46
N ARG A 89 -3.73 19.88 -3.65
CA ARG A 89 -3.16 20.38 -4.91
C ARG A 89 -4.17 21.15 -5.75
N GLY A 90 -5.42 21.27 -5.29
CA GLY A 90 -6.48 22.02 -5.95
C GLY A 90 -7.28 21.22 -6.98
N TYR A 91 -7.20 19.88 -6.95
CA TYR A 91 -8.10 19.06 -7.77
C TYR A 91 -9.54 19.20 -7.28
N LEU A 92 -10.48 19.28 -8.22
CA LEU A 92 -11.90 19.30 -7.92
C LEU A 92 -12.37 17.93 -7.40
N PRO A 93 -13.34 17.87 -6.46
CA PRO A 93 -13.84 16.62 -5.90
C PRO A 93 -14.25 15.58 -6.95
N GLU A 94 -14.89 16.02 -8.05
CA GLU A 94 -15.34 15.13 -9.13
C GLU A 94 -14.15 14.46 -9.84
N TYR A 95 -13.08 15.22 -10.06
CA TYR A 95 -11.86 14.68 -10.69
C TYR A 95 -11.14 13.71 -9.75
N ILE A 96 -11.10 14.02 -8.45
CA ILE A 96 -10.52 13.13 -7.44
C ILE A 96 -11.22 11.75 -7.49
N ILE A 97 -12.55 11.73 -7.58
CA ILE A 97 -13.33 10.50 -7.73
C ILE A 97 -12.95 9.75 -9.01
N TRP A 98 -12.80 10.45 -10.14
CA TRP A 98 -12.40 9.82 -11.41
C TRP A 98 -11.01 9.20 -11.34
N TYR A 99 -10.01 9.93 -10.82
CA TYR A 99 -8.65 9.41 -10.65
C TYR A 99 -8.65 8.17 -9.76
N ARG A 100 -9.28 8.25 -8.58
CA ARG A 100 -9.38 7.14 -7.64
C ARG A 100 -10.02 5.91 -8.28
N ASN A 101 -11.19 6.07 -8.90
CA ASN A 101 -11.93 4.94 -9.48
C ASN A 101 -11.16 4.32 -10.65
N SER A 102 -10.52 5.13 -11.50
CA SER A 102 -9.69 4.63 -12.59
C SER A 102 -8.55 3.75 -12.07
N LEU A 103 -7.87 4.19 -11.00
CA LEU A 103 -6.77 3.43 -10.40
C LEU A 103 -7.26 2.14 -9.73
N LEU A 104 -8.42 2.16 -9.07
CA LEU A 104 -9.00 0.96 -8.45
C LEU A 104 -9.35 -0.11 -9.50
N ILE A 105 -9.95 0.31 -10.62
CA ILE A 105 -10.25 -0.57 -11.76
C ILE A 105 -8.97 -1.14 -12.36
N GLU A 106 -7.94 -0.31 -12.49
CA GLU A 106 -6.64 -0.75 -13.02
C GLU A 106 -5.98 -1.79 -12.11
N VAL A 107 -5.93 -1.55 -10.80
CA VAL A 107 -5.37 -2.49 -9.81
C VAL A 107 -6.13 -3.82 -9.82
N GLU A 108 -7.45 -3.79 -9.89
CA GLU A 108 -8.27 -5.01 -9.98
C GLU A 108 -7.99 -5.78 -11.25
N ARG A 109 -7.88 -5.09 -12.39
CA ARG A 109 -7.54 -5.72 -13.67
C ARG A 109 -6.15 -6.34 -13.67
N GLU A 110 -5.15 -5.62 -13.16
CA GLU A 110 -3.77 -6.12 -13.06
C GLU A 110 -3.69 -7.37 -12.18
N ALA A 111 -4.44 -7.40 -11.08
CA ALA A 111 -4.52 -8.57 -10.21
C ALA A 111 -5.19 -9.76 -10.92
N GLN A 112 -6.27 -9.53 -11.67
CA GLN A 112 -6.92 -10.56 -12.47
C GLN A 112 -5.97 -11.12 -13.55
N ASP A 113 -5.25 -10.25 -14.26
CA ASP A 113 -4.28 -10.65 -15.28
C ASP A 113 -3.11 -11.47 -14.68
N GLU A 114 -2.69 -11.18 -13.44
CA GLU A 114 -1.71 -11.99 -12.71
C GLU A 114 -2.30 -13.35 -12.28
N GLN A 115 -3.53 -13.38 -11.78
CA GLN A 115 -4.22 -14.62 -11.45
C GLN A 115 -4.34 -15.55 -12.65
N ASP A 116 -4.73 -15.02 -13.81
CA ASP A 116 -4.84 -15.79 -15.05
C ASP A 116 -3.48 -16.33 -15.51
N ARG A 117 -2.40 -15.56 -15.33
CA ARG A 117 -1.03 -16.01 -15.61
C ARG A 117 -0.60 -17.12 -14.68
N ALA A 118 -0.83 -16.96 -13.37
CA ALA A 118 -0.48 -17.96 -12.38
C ALA A 118 -1.29 -19.26 -12.55
N ALA A 119 -2.57 -19.15 -12.93
CA ALA A 119 -3.43 -20.30 -13.25
C ALA A 119 -2.87 -21.11 -14.42
N LYS A 120 -2.54 -20.44 -15.53
CA LYS A 120 -1.94 -21.09 -16.72
C LYS A 120 -0.61 -21.76 -16.39
N GLU A 121 0.21 -21.15 -15.55
CA GLU A 121 1.47 -21.73 -15.11
C GLU A 121 1.26 -22.97 -14.24
N ALA A 122 0.31 -22.93 -13.30
CA ALA A 122 -0.08 -24.08 -12.49
C ALA A 122 -0.59 -25.25 -13.35
N GLU A 123 -1.46 -24.98 -14.32
CA GLU A 123 -1.93 -25.97 -15.30
C GLU A 123 -0.78 -26.54 -16.14
N ARG A 124 0.13 -25.68 -16.62
CA ARG A 124 1.29 -26.09 -17.42
C ARG A 124 2.20 -27.01 -16.62
N ILE A 125 2.51 -26.67 -15.36
CA ILE A 125 3.31 -27.51 -14.47
C ILE A 125 2.57 -28.81 -14.17
N ALA A 126 1.26 -28.77 -13.90
CA ALA A 126 0.45 -29.96 -13.68
C ALA A 126 0.47 -30.92 -14.89
N ALA A 127 0.51 -30.39 -16.11
CA ALA A 127 0.57 -31.16 -17.34
C ALA A 127 1.97 -31.73 -17.68
N GLN A 128 3.04 -31.30 -17.01
CA GLN A 128 4.38 -31.83 -17.26
C GLN A 128 4.48 -33.31 -16.86
N VAL A 129 5.15 -34.08 -17.73
CA VAL A 129 5.43 -35.51 -17.54
C VAL A 129 6.42 -35.71 -16.39
N GLU A 130 7.50 -34.94 -16.40
CA GLU A 130 8.49 -34.91 -15.32
C GLU A 130 8.34 -33.59 -14.57
N LYS A 131 7.84 -33.67 -13.34
CA LYS A 131 7.70 -32.54 -12.42
C LYS A 131 8.09 -32.96 -11.03
N THR A 132 8.75 -32.06 -10.33
CA THR A 132 9.08 -32.26 -8.92
C THR A 132 7.91 -31.81 -8.04
N ALA A 133 7.76 -32.43 -6.87
CA ALA A 133 6.79 -31.98 -5.87
C ALA A 133 6.93 -30.49 -5.54
N TYR A 134 8.17 -29.98 -5.55
CA TYR A 134 8.47 -28.56 -5.39
C TYR A 134 7.85 -27.68 -6.49
N GLN A 135 7.99 -28.04 -7.76
CA GLN A 135 7.44 -27.25 -8.87
C GLN A 135 5.91 -27.18 -8.78
N THR A 136 5.26 -28.30 -8.47
CA THR A 136 3.81 -28.35 -8.27
C THR A 136 3.37 -27.50 -7.08
N ALA A 137 4.04 -27.65 -5.93
CA ALA A 137 3.72 -26.87 -4.74
C ALA A 137 3.90 -25.37 -4.97
N LYS A 138 5.02 -24.95 -5.57
CA LYS A 138 5.30 -23.55 -5.88
C LYS A 138 4.24 -22.97 -6.82
N ALA A 139 3.88 -23.67 -7.89
CA ALA A 139 2.92 -23.16 -8.86
C ALA A 139 1.50 -23.02 -8.25
N ASN A 140 1.09 -23.97 -7.41
CA ASN A 140 -0.18 -23.87 -6.66
C ASN A 140 -0.18 -22.68 -5.71
N ILE A 141 0.91 -22.51 -4.95
CA ILE A 141 1.11 -21.39 -4.04
C ILE A 141 1.05 -20.04 -4.77
N ASP A 142 1.76 -19.91 -5.89
CA ASP A 142 1.79 -18.68 -6.68
C ASP A 142 0.38 -18.34 -7.19
N TYR A 143 -0.38 -19.36 -7.62
CA TYR A 143 -1.78 -19.20 -8.01
C TYR A 143 -2.68 -18.76 -6.85
N GLU A 144 -2.52 -19.33 -5.66
CA GLU A 144 -3.27 -18.94 -4.47
C GLU A 144 -2.99 -17.48 -4.05
N ILE A 145 -1.72 -17.06 -4.06
CA ILE A 145 -1.36 -15.66 -3.81
C ILE A 145 -2.04 -14.74 -4.82
N ALA A 146 -2.01 -15.10 -6.11
CA ALA A 146 -2.62 -14.30 -7.14
C ALA A 146 -4.15 -14.21 -6.97
N GLN A 147 -4.82 -15.30 -6.60
CA GLN A 147 -6.25 -15.31 -6.28
C GLN A 147 -6.58 -14.38 -5.11
N LEU A 148 -5.79 -14.42 -4.02
CA LEU A 148 -6.00 -13.55 -2.87
C LEU A 148 -5.77 -12.08 -3.21
N ASN A 149 -4.78 -11.78 -4.05
CA ASN A 149 -4.52 -10.42 -4.52
C ASN A 149 -5.68 -9.89 -5.37
N THR A 150 -6.28 -10.71 -6.25
CA THR A 150 -7.50 -10.34 -6.98
C THR A 150 -8.64 -10.02 -6.03
N GLN A 151 -8.87 -10.88 -5.03
CA GLN A 151 -9.92 -10.66 -4.03
C GLN A 151 -9.69 -9.37 -3.24
N TYR A 152 -8.46 -9.13 -2.79
CA TYR A 152 -8.08 -7.91 -2.10
C TYR A 152 -8.31 -6.66 -2.98
N ALA A 153 -7.89 -6.70 -4.24
CA ALA A 153 -8.08 -5.61 -5.18
C ALA A 153 -9.58 -5.33 -5.43
N HIS A 154 -10.37 -6.37 -5.60
CA HIS A 154 -11.83 -6.28 -5.74
C HIS A 154 -12.47 -5.63 -4.50
N LEU A 155 -12.16 -6.12 -3.30
CA LEU A 155 -12.69 -5.56 -2.04
C LEU A 155 -12.30 -4.08 -1.87
N ARG A 156 -11.07 -3.72 -2.27
CA ARG A 156 -10.61 -2.34 -2.27
C ARG A 156 -11.39 -1.47 -3.25
N ASN A 157 -11.70 -1.98 -4.44
CA ASN A 157 -12.52 -1.27 -5.42
C ASN A 157 -13.93 -1.05 -4.87
N VAL A 158 -14.59 -2.11 -4.39
CA VAL A 158 -15.93 -2.03 -3.78
C VAL A 158 -15.96 -1.03 -2.63
N ARG A 159 -15.01 -1.12 -1.68
CA ARG A 159 -14.89 -0.15 -0.58
C ARG A 159 -14.75 1.29 -1.07
N GLY A 160 -13.98 1.50 -2.15
CA GLY A 160 -13.79 2.82 -2.75
C GLY A 160 -15.06 3.40 -3.38
N GLN A 161 -16.01 2.55 -3.75
CA GLN A 161 -17.31 2.94 -4.32
C GLN A 161 -18.40 3.13 -3.26
N MET A 162 -18.22 2.57 -2.06
CA MET A 162 -19.18 2.70 -0.95
C MET A 162 -19.35 4.14 -0.45
N ILE A 163 -20.61 4.55 -0.28
CA ILE A 163 -21.00 5.89 0.20
C ILE A 163 -21.14 5.90 1.74
N GLY A 164 -21.55 4.78 2.36
CA GLY A 164 -21.77 4.63 3.82
C GLY A 164 -20.49 4.60 4.65
N ALA A 165 -20.49 5.25 5.82
CA ALA A 165 -19.33 5.23 6.74
C ALA A 165 -19.17 3.88 7.45
N ASP A 166 -20.29 3.30 7.90
CA ASP A 166 -20.29 2.02 8.64
C ASP A 166 -19.88 0.85 7.73
N ASP A 167 -20.36 0.84 6.48
CA ASP A 167 -19.98 -0.20 5.51
C ASP A 167 -18.51 -0.10 5.11
N ARG A 168 -17.97 1.13 5.02
CA ARG A 168 -16.53 1.34 4.82
C ARG A 168 -15.67 0.82 5.97
N VAL A 169 -16.15 0.91 7.22
CA VAL A 169 -15.45 0.36 8.39
C VAL A 169 -15.48 -1.17 8.39
N LYS A 170 -16.66 -1.78 8.14
CA LYS A 170 -16.78 -3.24 8.00
C LYS A 170 -15.86 -3.76 6.89
N MET A 171 -15.87 -3.12 5.72
CA MET A 171 -15.04 -3.50 4.59
C MET A 171 -13.54 -3.26 4.86
N GLY A 172 -13.21 -2.20 5.60
CA GLY A 172 -11.84 -1.96 6.07
C GLY A 172 -11.30 -3.10 6.94
N THR A 173 -12.17 -3.69 7.79
CA THR A 173 -11.82 -4.86 8.62
C THR A 173 -11.53 -6.08 7.76
N LEU A 174 -12.41 -6.40 6.80
CA LEU A 174 -12.22 -7.51 5.85
C LEU A 174 -10.93 -7.37 5.02
N ILE A 175 -10.61 -6.14 4.59
CA ILE A 175 -9.38 -5.84 3.85
C ILE A 175 -8.13 -6.11 4.68
N GLU A 176 -8.11 -5.71 5.95
CA GLU A 176 -6.97 -5.99 6.83
C GLU A 176 -6.86 -7.48 7.18
N GLU A 177 -7.97 -8.19 7.39
CA GLU A 177 -7.98 -9.64 7.57
C GLU A 177 -7.37 -10.37 6.36
N ALA A 178 -7.77 -9.99 5.15
CA ALA A 178 -7.21 -10.53 3.91
C ALA A 178 -5.69 -10.24 3.80
N ARG A 179 -5.28 -9.01 4.13
CA ARG A 179 -3.86 -8.60 4.09
C ARG A 179 -2.99 -9.36 5.09
N VAL A 180 -3.46 -9.53 6.32
CA VAL A 180 -2.78 -10.32 7.35
C VAL A 180 -2.63 -11.77 6.88
N ARG A 181 -3.67 -12.33 6.27
CA ARG A 181 -3.66 -13.70 5.75
C ARG A 181 -2.68 -13.88 4.58
N ILE A 182 -2.67 -12.96 3.61
CA ILE A 182 -1.66 -12.93 2.53
C ILE A 182 -0.24 -12.93 3.12
N THR A 183 -0.01 -12.09 4.12
CA THR A 183 1.31 -11.99 4.78
C THR A 183 1.69 -13.28 5.50
N GLN A 184 0.72 -13.93 6.15
CA GLN A 184 0.94 -15.20 6.85
C GLN A 184 1.28 -16.31 5.86
N ILE A 185 0.51 -16.43 4.77
CA ILE A 185 0.77 -17.38 3.68
C ILE A 185 2.17 -17.15 3.10
N GLN A 186 2.53 -15.91 2.77
CA GLN A 186 3.88 -15.57 2.28
C GLN A 186 5.00 -15.99 3.25
N ARG A 187 4.79 -15.80 4.56
CA ARG A 187 5.74 -16.24 5.59
C ARG A 187 5.86 -17.76 5.63
N ASP A 188 4.74 -18.48 5.58
CA ASP A 188 4.72 -19.93 5.63
C ASP A 188 5.40 -20.54 4.39
N ILE A 189 5.21 -19.92 3.22
CA ILE A 189 5.90 -20.27 1.97
C ILE A 189 7.41 -20.03 2.09
N ALA A 190 7.83 -18.89 2.62
CA ALA A 190 9.25 -18.58 2.83
C ALA A 190 9.90 -19.59 3.79
N GLY A 191 9.19 -19.97 4.86
CA GLY A 191 9.60 -21.01 5.79
C GLY A 191 9.76 -22.37 5.11
N LYS A 192 8.75 -22.82 4.35
CA LYS A 192 8.76 -24.09 3.61
C LYS A 192 9.83 -24.12 2.52
N THR A 193 10.02 -23.02 1.78
CA THR A 193 11.10 -22.90 0.78
C THR A 193 12.47 -23.04 1.44
N THR A 194 12.66 -22.43 2.61
CA THR A 194 13.90 -22.57 3.38
C THR A 194 14.13 -24.01 3.84
N GLN A 195 13.09 -24.69 4.35
CA GLN A 195 13.17 -26.11 4.73
C GLN A 195 13.51 -27.02 3.53
N LEU A 196 12.90 -26.79 2.37
CA LEU A 196 13.19 -27.52 1.13
C LEU A 196 14.62 -27.29 0.62
N ILE A 197 15.15 -26.07 0.73
CA ILE A 197 16.54 -25.76 0.39
C ILE A 197 17.50 -26.49 1.34
N ILE A 198 17.21 -26.47 2.65
CA ILE A 198 18.01 -27.17 3.65
C ILE A 198 17.99 -28.69 3.37
N ALA A 199 16.83 -29.27 3.09
CA ALA A 199 16.69 -30.69 2.77
C ALA A 199 17.45 -31.10 1.50
N LYS A 200 17.55 -30.21 0.49
CA LYS A 200 18.36 -30.43 -0.72
C LYS A 200 19.87 -30.26 -0.49
N ALA A 201 20.27 -29.46 0.50
CA ALA A 201 21.67 -29.23 0.84
C ALA A 201 22.25 -30.35 1.72
N ASP A 202 21.42 -31.24 2.27
CA ASP A 202 21.83 -32.44 2.98
C ASP A 202 22.06 -33.61 2.01
N PRO A 203 23.32 -34.07 1.81
CA PRO A 203 23.64 -35.14 0.88
C PRO A 203 22.94 -36.47 1.19
N ALA A 204 22.50 -36.71 2.42
CA ALA A 204 21.81 -37.94 2.83
C ALA A 204 20.34 -38.01 2.36
N MET A 205 19.70 -36.88 2.08
CA MET A 205 18.29 -36.78 1.65
C MET A 205 18.11 -36.87 0.13
N VAL A 206 19.17 -36.63 -0.66
CA VAL A 206 19.12 -36.61 -2.14
C VAL A 206 18.95 -38.01 -2.74
N GLU A 207 19.38 -39.07 -2.05
CA GLU A 207 19.28 -40.45 -2.55
C GLU A 207 17.90 -41.12 -2.32
N ILE A 208 17.03 -40.56 -1.47
CA ILE A 208 15.81 -41.26 -1.01
C ILE A 208 14.51 -40.62 -1.55
N GLY A 209 14.57 -39.42 -2.15
CA GLY A 209 13.38 -38.65 -2.47
C GLY A 209 12.79 -37.98 -1.21
N LEU A 210 11.93 -36.97 -1.40
CA LEU A 210 11.23 -36.35 -0.27
C LEU A 210 10.46 -37.43 0.49
N PRO A 211 10.63 -37.57 1.80
CA PRO A 211 9.95 -38.62 2.54
C PRO A 211 8.42 -38.39 2.48
N ASP A 212 7.68 -39.49 2.33
CA ASP A 212 6.24 -39.48 2.03
C ASP A 212 5.41 -38.73 3.08
N ASP A 213 5.92 -38.63 4.31
CA ASP A 213 5.33 -37.87 5.41
C ASP A 213 5.27 -36.36 5.14
N ILE A 214 6.33 -35.77 4.58
CA ILE A 214 6.35 -34.35 4.18
C ILE A 214 5.38 -34.11 3.01
N ILE A 215 5.28 -35.06 2.07
CA ILE A 215 4.35 -34.96 0.94
C ILE A 215 2.89 -35.05 1.44
N LEU A 216 2.61 -35.95 2.37
CA LEU A 216 1.29 -36.11 3.01
C LEU A 216 0.90 -34.91 3.88
N GLU A 217 1.85 -34.29 4.56
CA GLU A 217 1.61 -33.09 5.37
C GLU A 217 1.27 -31.88 4.48
N ILE A 218 2.00 -31.69 3.38
CA ILE A 218 1.67 -30.69 2.35
C ILE A 218 0.29 -30.96 1.74
N ALA A 219 -0.04 -32.22 1.43
CA ALA A 219 -1.33 -32.59 0.85
C ALA A 219 -2.51 -32.35 1.82
N ARG A 220 -2.34 -32.67 3.11
CA ARG A 220 -3.36 -32.41 4.15
C ARG A 220 -3.58 -30.94 4.40
N GLU A 221 -2.52 -30.13 4.43
CA GLU A 221 -2.67 -28.68 4.59
C GLU A 221 -3.33 -28.05 3.36
N ASN A 222 -3.07 -28.54 2.14
CA ASN A 222 -3.78 -28.10 0.94
C ASN A 222 -5.28 -28.45 0.98
N GLU A 223 -5.65 -29.57 1.60
CA GLU A 223 -7.05 -29.95 1.81
C GLU A 223 -7.73 -29.03 2.83
N SER A 224 -7.04 -28.66 3.92
CA SER A 224 -7.50 -27.64 4.89
C SER A 224 -7.67 -26.27 4.24
N ILE A 225 -6.73 -25.85 3.39
CA ILE A 225 -6.83 -24.60 2.63
C ILE A 225 -8.00 -24.64 1.65
N ALA A 226 -8.26 -25.80 1.02
CA ALA A 226 -9.39 -25.98 0.11
C ALA A 226 -10.76 -25.93 0.82
N GLU A 227 -10.86 -26.44 2.05
CA GLU A 227 -12.07 -26.29 2.87
C GLU A 227 -12.31 -24.81 3.24
N GLU A 228 -11.27 -24.06 3.59
CA GLU A 228 -11.39 -22.61 3.87
C GLU A 228 -11.74 -21.77 2.62
N ARG A 229 -11.45 -22.25 1.39
CA ARG A 229 -11.90 -21.62 0.13
C ARG A 229 -13.43 -21.63 0.00
N VAL A 230 -14.11 -22.61 0.60
CA VAL A 230 -15.57 -22.70 0.62
C VAL A 230 -16.15 -21.56 1.48
N ASP A 231 -15.52 -21.22 2.59
CA ASP A 231 -15.97 -20.14 3.46
C ASP A 231 -15.84 -18.76 2.79
N ILE A 232 -14.73 -18.53 2.07
CA ILE A 232 -14.53 -17.26 1.34
C ILE A 232 -15.49 -17.12 0.16
N ALA A 233 -15.71 -18.19 -0.62
CA ALA A 233 -16.71 -18.18 -1.69
C ALA A 233 -18.13 -17.95 -1.14
N THR A 234 -18.40 -18.46 0.06
CA THR A 234 -19.66 -18.22 0.78
C THR A 234 -19.78 -16.75 1.19
N ILE A 235 -18.72 -16.13 1.71
CA ILE A 235 -18.71 -14.69 2.05
C ILE A 235 -18.91 -13.83 0.79
N GLN A 236 -18.25 -14.17 -0.33
CA GLN A 236 -18.45 -13.47 -1.62
C GLN A 236 -19.88 -13.64 -2.14
N ALA A 237 -20.47 -14.83 -2.01
CA ALA A 237 -21.86 -15.08 -2.40
C ALA A 237 -22.84 -14.27 -1.53
N ILE A 238 -22.61 -14.19 -0.21
CA ILE A 238 -23.41 -13.37 0.71
C ILE A 238 -23.32 -11.90 0.31
N LEU A 239 -22.12 -11.37 0.07
CA LEU A 239 -21.90 -9.99 -0.38
C LEU A 239 -22.60 -9.68 -1.71
N THR A 240 -22.54 -10.61 -2.67
CA THR A 240 -23.21 -10.46 -3.98
C THR A 240 -24.74 -10.40 -3.82
N ILE A 241 -25.29 -11.22 -2.92
CA ILE A 241 -26.72 -11.23 -2.63
C ILE A 241 -27.15 -9.95 -1.91
N GLU A 242 -26.40 -9.48 -0.91
CA GLU A 242 -26.70 -8.26 -0.16
C GLU A 242 -26.64 -7.00 -1.04
N LEU A 243 -25.60 -6.86 -1.87
CA LEU A 243 -25.49 -5.75 -2.83
C LEU A 243 -26.65 -5.75 -3.84
N SER A 244 -27.02 -6.91 -4.37
CA SER A 244 -28.15 -7.03 -5.29
C SER A 244 -29.50 -6.72 -4.62
N ALA A 245 -29.62 -6.97 -3.32
CA ALA A 245 -30.84 -6.69 -2.54
C ALA A 245 -30.99 -5.19 -2.25
N GLU A 246 -29.89 -4.49 -1.96
CA GLU A 246 -29.88 -3.03 -1.79
C GLU A 246 -30.18 -2.30 -3.11
N GLU A 247 -29.57 -2.72 -4.23
CA GLU A 247 -29.88 -2.18 -5.56
C GLU A 247 -31.37 -2.39 -5.91
N MET A 248 -31.95 -3.54 -5.56
CA MET A 248 -33.38 -3.79 -5.75
C MET A 248 -34.28 -2.94 -4.83
N GLN A 249 -33.84 -2.62 -3.61
CA GLN A 249 -34.57 -1.70 -2.71
C GLN A 249 -34.53 -0.26 -3.21
N GLU A 250 -33.39 0.18 -3.74
CA GLU A 250 -33.21 1.52 -4.29
C GLU A 250 -34.02 1.72 -5.58
N VAL A 251 -34.08 0.70 -6.44
CA VAL A 251 -34.96 0.69 -7.62
C VAL A 251 -36.45 0.76 -7.20
N ARG A 252 -36.86 0.06 -6.14
CA ARG A 252 -38.24 0.14 -5.60
C ARG A 252 -38.55 1.52 -5.03
N ALA A 253 -37.63 2.10 -4.26
CA ALA A 253 -37.79 3.45 -3.70
C ALA A 253 -37.91 4.52 -4.79
N ASN A 254 -37.18 4.37 -5.91
CA ASN A 254 -37.21 5.32 -7.02
C ASN A 254 -38.33 5.07 -8.04
N SER A 255 -38.96 3.88 -8.06
CA SER A 255 -40.06 3.57 -8.98
C SER A 255 -41.46 3.92 -8.43
N GLY A 256 -41.56 4.38 -7.18
CA GLY A 256 -42.80 4.92 -6.63
C GLY A 256 -43.96 3.91 -6.55
N LEU A 257 -43.63 2.61 -6.41
CA LEU A 257 -44.57 1.53 -6.08
C LEU A 257 -44.61 1.28 -4.58
#